data_AF-A0A069IKQ6-F1
#
_entry.id   AF-A0A069IKQ6-F1
#
_cell.length_a   1.000
_cell.length_b   1.000
_cell.length_c   1.000
_cell.angle_alpha   90.00
_cell.angle_beta   90.00
_cell.angle_gamma   90.00
#
_symmetry.space_group_name_H-M   'P 1'
#
loop_
_entity.id
_entity.type
_entity.pdbx_description
1 polymer ?
#
loop_
_entity_poly.entity_id
_entity_poly.type
_entity_poly.pdbx_seq_one_letter_code
_entity_poly.pdbx_strand_id
1 'polypeptide(L)' 'MLSKLENGKGVNLEHALRALEGLGLTMLVVPKAHAPLLEQAATHAAKASQLAMRADGTHMEEGEAQYF' A
#
# COMPACT_ATOMS: atom_id res chain seq x y z
N MET A 1 -16.58 -2.54 12.57
CA MET A 1 -15.77 -1.43 13.15
C MET A 1 -15.13 -0.58 12.05
N LEU A 2 -14.54 -1.20 11.03
CA LEU A 2 -14.06 -0.54 9.79
C LEU A 2 -15.08 0.43 9.21
N SER A 3 -16.35 0.03 9.10
CA SER A 3 -17.44 0.93 8.69
C SER A 3 -17.51 2.26 9.45
N LYS A 4 -17.14 2.34 10.74
CA LYS A 4 -17.08 3.64 11.44
C LYS A 4 -15.89 4.50 10.99
N LEU A 5 -14.72 3.87 10.82
CA LEU A 5 -13.50 4.51 10.30
C LEU A 5 -13.72 5.02 8.87
N GLU A 6 -14.29 4.18 8.00
CA GLU A 6 -14.61 4.51 6.60
C GLU A 6 -15.60 5.67 6.49
N ASN A 7 -16.55 5.76 7.42
CA ASN A 7 -17.57 6.81 7.45
C ASN A 7 -17.16 8.05 8.27
N GLY A 8 -15.87 8.19 8.63
CA GLY A 8 -15.35 9.36 9.35
C GLY A 8 -15.91 9.53 10.78
N LYS A 9 -16.51 8.49 11.35
CA LYS A 9 -16.98 8.52 12.74
C LYS A 9 -15.80 8.36 13.68
N GLY A 10 -15.76 9.15 14.74
CA GLY A 10 -14.71 9.09 15.75
C GLY A 10 -14.56 7.67 16.33
N VAL A 11 -13.33 7.19 16.37
CA VAL A 11 -12.95 5.93 17.03
C VAL A 11 -11.77 6.20 17.96
N ASN A 12 -11.68 5.42 19.04
CA ASN A 12 -10.52 5.48 19.93
C ASN A 12 -9.26 5.03 19.16
N LEU A 13 -8.14 5.71 19.40
CA LEU A 13 -6.83 5.40 18.82
C LEU A 13 -6.45 3.92 18.97
N GLU A 14 -6.69 3.30 20.13
CA GLU A 14 -6.38 1.88 20.36
C GLU A 14 -7.13 0.97 19.37
N HIS A 15 -8.39 1.28 19.11
CA HIS A 15 -9.20 0.55 18.14
C HIS A 15 -8.71 0.77 16.70
N ALA A 16 -8.24 1.98 16.38
CA ALA A 16 -7.64 2.26 15.08
C ALA A 16 -6.33 1.50 14.87
N LEU A 17 -5.46 1.44 15.89
CA LEU A 17 -4.20 0.71 15.84
C LEU A 17 -4.42 -0.80 15.65
N ARG A 18 -5.38 -1.41 16.37
CA ARG A 18 -5.75 -2.82 16.16
C ARG A 18 -6.26 -3.09 14.74
N ALA A 19 -6.98 -2.13 14.15
CA ALA A 19 -7.46 -2.27 12.78
C ALA A 19 -6.30 -2.22 11.76
N LEU A 20 -5.31 -1.34 11.97
CA LEU A 20 -4.11 -1.30 11.14
C LEU A 20 -3.31 -2.61 11.21
N GLU A 21 -3.13 -3.14 12.43
CA GLU A 21 -2.46 -4.42 12.65
C GLU A 21 -3.15 -5.57 11.91
N GLY A 22 -4.49 -5.66 11.99
CA GLY A 22 -5.27 -6.66 11.26
C GLY A 22 -5.21 -6.54 9.73
N LEU A 23 -4.80 -5.38 9.20
CA LEU A 23 -4.59 -5.13 7.78
C LEU A 23 -3.12 -5.23 7.35
N GLY A 24 -2.20 -5.54 8.28
CA GLY A 24 -0.76 -5.55 8.02
C GLY A 24 -0.19 -4.15 7.73
N LEU A 25 -0.86 -3.10 8.21
CA LEU A 25 -0.45 -1.71 8.01
C LEU A 25 0.34 -1.19 9.22
N THR A 26 1.28 -0.29 8.97
CA THR A 26 2.05 0.41 10.01
C THR A 26 1.69 1.90 10.04
N MET A 27 1.75 2.52 11.22
CA MET A 27 1.54 3.96 11.39
C MET A 27 2.88 4.69 11.34
N LEU A 28 3.01 5.67 10.45
CA LEU A 28 4.19 6.52 10.35
C LEU A 28 3.88 7.93 10.91
N VAL A 29 4.73 8.40 11.82
CA VAL A 29 4.67 9.77 12.33
C VAL A 29 5.72 10.61 11.60
N VAL A 30 5.30 11.73 11.01
CA VAL A 30 6.18 12.58 10.21
C VAL A 30 6.13 14.03 10.70
N PRO A 31 7.28 14.71 10.89
CA PRO A 31 7.31 16.14 11.16
C PRO A 31 6.58 16.91 10.04
N LYS A 32 5.76 17.90 10.41
CA LYS A 32 4.93 18.64 9.43
C LYS A 32 5.76 19.26 8.29
N ALA A 33 6.98 19.71 8.58
CA ALA A 33 7.89 20.26 7.58
C ALA A 33 8.26 19.25 6.47
N HIS A 34 8.11 17.95 6.73
CA HIS A 34 8.45 16.87 5.80
C HIS A 34 7.21 16.23 5.15
N ALA A 35 5.99 16.76 5.37
CA ALA A 35 4.79 16.21 4.73
C ALA A 35 4.88 16.15 3.19
N PRO A 36 5.41 17.18 2.48
CA PRO A 36 5.58 17.09 1.03
C PRO A 36 6.54 15.97 0.61
N LEU A 37 7.58 15.70 1.42
CA LEU A 37 8.53 14.62 1.15
C LEU A 37 7.87 13.25 1.30
N LEU A 38 6.98 13.07 2.29
CA LEU A 38 6.21 11.84 2.46
C LEU A 38 5.30 11.59 1.25
N GLU A 39 4.60 12.60 0.75
CA GLU A 39 3.73 12.48 -0.42
C GLU A 39 4.51 12.07 -1.68
N GLN A 40 5.69 12.67 -1.88
CA GLN A 40 6.60 12.31 -2.97
C GLN A 40 7.09 10.87 -2.84
N ALA A 41 7.51 10.46 -1.65
CA ALA A 41 7.98 9.09 -1.39
C ALA A 41 6.86 8.06 -1.60
N ALA A 42 5.64 8.34 -1.15
CA ALA A 42 4.47 7.48 -1.35
C ALA A 42 4.14 7.34 -2.84
N THR A 43 4.15 8.45 -3.59
CA THR A 43 3.92 8.44 -5.05
C THR A 43 4.98 7.63 -5.78
N HIS A 44 6.24 7.80 -5.41
CA HIS A 44 7.35 7.04 -5.98
C HIS A 44 7.21 5.54 -5.71
N ALA A 45 6.92 5.15 -4.46
CA ALA A 45 6.72 3.75 -4.07
C ALA A 45 5.56 3.10 -4.83
N ALA A 46 4.44 3.82 -5.01
CA ALA A 46 3.31 3.32 -5.80
C ALA A 46 3.69 3.04 -7.25
N LYS A 47 4.44 3.95 -7.89
CA LYS A 47 4.93 3.76 -9.26
C LYS A 47 5.91 2.59 -9.37
N ALA A 48 6.83 2.46 -8.42
CA ALA A 48 7.78 1.35 -8.38
C ALA A 48 7.06 -0.01 -8.22
N SER A 49 6.05 -0.07 -7.36
CA SER A 49 5.22 -1.27 -7.17
C SER A 49 4.49 -1.66 -8.46
N GLN A 50 3.86 -0.70 -9.16
CA GLN A 50 3.20 -0.96 -10.43
C GLN A 50 4.15 -1.49 -11.51
N LEU A 51 5.38 -0.95 -11.56
CA LEU A 51 6.39 -1.43 -12.49
C LEU A 51 6.84 -2.86 -12.16
N ALA A 52 7.04 -3.17 -10.88
CA ALA A 52 7.37 -4.52 -10.43
C ALA A 52 6.27 -5.54 -10.78
N MET A 53 4.99 -5.18 -10.58
CA MET A 53 3.86 -6.06 -10.95
C MET A 53 3.76 -6.29 -12.46
N ARG A 54 4.13 -5.30 -13.28
CA ARG A 54 4.15 -5.46 -14.75
C ARG A 54 5.30 -6.35 -15.22
N ALA A 55 6.46 -6.26 -14.57
CA ALA A 55 7.62 -7.10 -14.89
C ALA A 55 7.40 -8.58 -14.50
N ASP A 56 6.65 -8.84 -13.43
CA ASP A 56 6.29 -10.19 -12.98
C ASP A 56 5.29 -10.87 -13.95
N GLY A 57 4.32 -10.10 -14.48
CA GLY A 57 3.35 -10.58 -15.47
C GLY A 57 3.94 -10.90 -16.85
N THR A 58 5.10 -10.35 -17.21
CA THR A 58 5.78 -10.65 -18.48
C THR A 58 6.57 -11.97 -18.47
N HIS A 59 6.74 -12.62 -17.30
CA HIS A 59 7.52 -13.86 -17.20
C HIS A 59 6.71 -15.15 -17.41
N MET A 60 5.38 -15.07 -17.61
CA MET A 60 4.50 -16.25 -17.78
C MET A 60 4.16 -16.61 -19.24
N GLU A 61 4.47 -15.79 -20.25
CA GLU A 61 4.01 -16.05 -21.64
C GLU A 61 5.08 -16.61 -22.61
N GLU A 62 6.34 -16.82 -22.20
CA GLU A 62 7.39 -17.32 -23.12
C GLU A 62 7.74 -18.82 -22.97
N GLY A 63 7.01 -19.57 -22.12
CA GLY A 63 7.39 -20.95 -21.76
C GLY A 63 6.71 -22.10 -22.53
N GLU A 64 5.61 -21.87 -23.25
CA GLU A 64 4.81 -22.97 -23.85
C GLU A 64 4.51 -22.76 -25.33
N ALA A 65 5.54 -22.59 -26.16
CA ALA A 65 5.34 -22.67 -27.61
C ALA A 65 6.61 -23.10 -28.34
N GLN A 66 7.18 -24.27 -28.01
CA GLN A 66 8.14 -24.95 -28.88
C GLN A 66 8.40 -26.41 -28.46
N TYR A 67 7.40 -27.26 -28.69
CA TYR A 67 7.62 -28.70 -28.93
C TYR A 67 6.63 -29.16 -30.01
N PHE A 68 7.02 -28.98 -31.27
CA PHE A 68 6.58 -29.78 -32.41
C PHE A 68 7.81 -30.08 -33.27
#